data_AF-A0A4D7AMV4-F1
#
_entry.id   AF-A0A4D7AMV4-F1
#
_cell.length_a   1.000
_cell.length_b   1.000
_cell.length_c   1.000
_cell.angle_alpha   90.00
_cell.angle_beta   90.00
_cell.angle_gamma   90.00
#
_symmetry.space_group_name_H-M   'P 1'
#
loop_
_entity.id
_entity.type
_entity.pdbx_description
1 polymer ?
#
loop_
_entity_poly.entity_id
_entity_poly.type
_entity_poly.pdbx_seq_one_letter_code
_entity_poly.pdbx_strand_id
1 'polypeptide(L)'
;MELDLNVLRPQERASLQLRLLYEQEGFRKYHMGRFEEYGLYQENRRFLSSEQVITFTDLDGRLLALKPDVTLSIAKNAQVGPGGCGRYYYQENVYRPSQESHTFREISQMGLECIGAVDDAAAAQVVSLALRSLALTGRDFVLEISHMGFVTGLFDAVGAQEAVRPRLLTCIRDKNVHELRKAAEAAGLSRQGTDALCRLGTLAGPWQEVLAAAEVLALNAAMGAALEELRGLCRALEDQGQTDHWKLDFSLVNDMEYYNGLVLQGYLAGAPRAVLRGGQYDPLAEQFRPGARAIGFALYLDELDRLSDAAAEPAGLVMLNVALPKGRLGDKVYDLLAGVGYGCPENYADTRKLVVENRKAGIRYFLVKPSDVAIYVEHGAADIGIVGKDILAESGADVYELLDTGLGRCRMCVAGPKDFTEDQSRALRVATKFGNIAKRYYAAQGRDIDIIQLNGSIELAPILGLSDVIVDIVETGTTLRENDLKVLTEFMPISARFIANRASYQFKHQEIEALLGRLKEVTEA
;
A
#
# COMPACT_ATOMS: atom_id res chain seq x y z
N MET A 1 39.72 -10.30 -20.29
CA MET A 1 39.14 -8.96 -20.44
C MET A 1 38.09 -8.85 -19.35
N GLU A 2 38.41 -8.21 -18.24
CA GLU A 2 37.41 -7.93 -17.20
C GLU A 2 36.45 -6.87 -17.75
N LEU A 3 35.16 -7.17 -17.77
CA LEU A 3 34.13 -6.22 -18.20
C LEU A 3 33.97 -5.17 -17.09
N ASP A 4 34.31 -3.92 -17.38
CA ASP A 4 34.00 -2.80 -16.47
C ASP A 4 32.49 -2.51 -16.52
N LEU A 5 31.77 -3.02 -15.52
CA LEU A 5 30.32 -2.85 -15.40
C LEU A 5 29.91 -1.43 -14.97
N ASN A 6 30.86 -0.57 -14.60
CA ASN A 6 30.56 0.81 -14.20
C ASN A 6 30.19 1.70 -15.39
N VAL A 7 30.40 1.24 -16.62
CA VAL A 7 29.99 1.94 -17.86
C VAL A 7 28.47 1.83 -18.09
N LEU A 8 27.80 0.87 -17.45
CA LEU A 8 26.38 0.60 -17.63
C LEU A 8 25.52 1.47 -16.71
N ARG A 9 24.27 1.73 -17.13
CA ARG A 9 23.28 2.35 -16.23
C ARG A 9 23.02 1.44 -15.01
N PRO A 10 22.65 2.00 -13.83
CA PRO A 10 22.39 1.21 -12.63
C PRO A 10 21.43 0.03 -12.87
N GLN A 11 20.34 0.27 -13.61
CA GLN A 11 19.38 -0.78 -13.99
C GLN A 11 20.01 -1.90 -14.84
N GLU A 12 20.83 -1.55 -15.83
CA GLU A 12 21.49 -2.52 -16.73
C GLU A 12 22.52 -3.36 -15.97
N ARG A 13 23.29 -2.71 -15.09
CA ARG A 13 24.22 -3.38 -14.19
C ARG A 13 23.50 -4.33 -13.24
N ALA A 14 22.43 -3.87 -12.58
CA ALA A 14 21.62 -4.69 -11.69
C ALA A 14 21.05 -5.90 -12.43
N SER A 15 20.44 -5.70 -13.60
CA SER A 15 19.88 -6.77 -14.44
C SER A 15 20.92 -7.85 -14.79
N LEU A 16 22.13 -7.46 -15.17
CA LEU A 16 23.21 -8.42 -15.46
C LEU A 16 23.67 -9.18 -14.21
N GLN A 17 23.84 -8.49 -13.08
CA GLN A 17 24.26 -9.12 -11.83
C GLN A 17 23.19 -10.09 -11.30
N LEU A 18 21.91 -9.71 -11.37
CA LEU A 18 20.78 -10.56 -10.99
C LEU A 18 20.69 -11.79 -11.89
N ARG A 19 20.91 -11.63 -13.20
CA ARG A 19 20.94 -12.76 -14.12
C ARG A 19 22.02 -13.77 -13.74
N LEU A 20 23.24 -13.30 -13.50
CA LEU A 20 24.35 -14.17 -13.09
C LEU A 20 24.04 -14.87 -11.76
N LEU A 21 23.49 -14.13 -10.80
CA LEU A 21 23.05 -14.66 -9.50
C LEU A 21 22.04 -15.81 -9.69
N TYR A 22 20.99 -15.60 -10.47
CA TYR A 22 19.93 -16.60 -10.64
C TYR A 22 20.42 -17.84 -11.40
N GLU A 23 21.23 -17.67 -12.45
CA GLU A 23 21.80 -18.80 -13.19
C GLU A 23 22.75 -19.64 -12.33
N GLN A 24 23.55 -19.01 -11.46
CA GLN A 24 24.43 -19.71 -10.50
C GLN A 24 23.64 -20.53 -9.46
N GLU A 25 22.45 -20.06 -9.09
CA GLU A 25 21.55 -20.70 -8.13
C GLU A 25 20.61 -21.74 -8.78
N GLY A 26 20.85 -22.07 -10.05
CA GLY A 26 20.13 -23.12 -10.77
C GLY A 26 18.79 -22.70 -11.37
N PHE A 27 18.52 -21.40 -11.48
CA PHE A 27 17.34 -20.88 -12.18
C PHE A 27 17.63 -20.74 -13.67
N ARG A 28 16.65 -21.09 -14.51
CA ARG A 28 16.74 -20.94 -15.96
C ARG A 28 15.91 -19.77 -16.47
N LYS A 29 16.39 -19.09 -17.51
CA LYS A 29 15.65 -17.99 -18.12
C LYS A 29 14.37 -18.51 -18.76
N TYR A 30 13.23 -18.00 -18.32
CA TYR A 30 11.96 -18.20 -18.99
C TYR A 30 11.85 -17.22 -20.17
N HIS A 31 11.52 -17.76 -21.35
CA HIS A 31 11.33 -16.97 -22.55
C HIS A 31 9.84 -16.87 -22.85
N MET A 32 9.32 -15.66 -22.90
CA MET A 32 7.89 -15.40 -23.04
C MET A 32 7.58 -14.85 -24.43
N GLY A 33 6.43 -15.24 -25.00
CA GLY A 33 5.87 -14.51 -26.14
C GLY A 33 5.46 -13.11 -25.70
N ARG A 34 5.54 -12.09 -26.56
CA ARG A 34 5.16 -10.71 -26.20
C ARG A 34 3.65 -10.52 -26.05
N PHE A 35 2.86 -11.41 -26.66
CA PHE A 35 1.42 -11.36 -26.72
C PHE A 35 0.84 -12.66 -26.17
N GLU A 36 -0.25 -12.56 -25.43
CA GLU A 36 -1.02 -13.71 -24.94
C GLU A 36 -2.51 -13.56 -25.25
N GLU A 37 -3.22 -14.67 -25.35
CA GLU A 37 -4.68 -14.66 -25.56
C GLU A 37 -5.38 -14.03 -24.35
N TYR A 38 -6.25 -13.05 -24.60
CA TYR A 38 -6.96 -12.32 -23.55
C TYR A 38 -7.79 -13.25 -22.65
N GLY A 39 -8.30 -14.36 -23.20
CA GLY A 39 -9.09 -15.36 -22.47
C GLY A 39 -8.38 -15.86 -21.21
N LEU A 40 -7.05 -16.02 -21.26
CA LEU A 40 -6.26 -16.44 -20.11
C LEU A 40 -6.38 -15.44 -18.93
N TYR A 41 -6.30 -14.15 -19.19
CA TYR A 41 -6.46 -13.12 -18.15
C TYR A 41 -7.92 -12.97 -17.71
N GLN A 42 -8.86 -13.12 -18.65
CA GLN A 42 -10.29 -13.06 -18.37
C GLN A 42 -10.76 -14.17 -17.41
N GLU A 43 -10.27 -15.40 -17.61
CA GLU A 43 -10.61 -16.55 -16.76
C GLU A 43 -9.96 -16.48 -15.37
N ASN A 44 -8.93 -15.66 -15.22
CA ASN A 44 -8.09 -15.59 -14.02
C ASN A 44 -8.07 -14.19 -13.38
N ARG A 45 -9.13 -13.40 -13.55
CA ARG A 45 -9.23 -12.02 -13.06
C ARG A 45 -8.90 -11.86 -11.58
N ARG A 46 -9.27 -12.84 -10.75
CA ARG A 46 -8.99 -12.86 -9.30
C ARG A 46 -7.50 -12.82 -8.93
N PHE A 47 -6.62 -13.18 -9.87
CA PHE A 47 -5.17 -13.18 -9.67
C PHE A 47 -4.48 -11.97 -10.28
N LEU A 48 -5.24 -11.02 -10.84
CA LEU A 48 -4.71 -9.81 -11.44
C LEU A 48 -4.77 -8.65 -10.46
N SER A 49 -3.69 -7.87 -10.42
CA SER A 49 -3.66 -6.59 -9.69
C SER A 49 -4.63 -5.53 -10.25
N SER A 50 -5.14 -5.73 -11.48
CA SER A 50 -6.12 -4.86 -12.13
C SER A 50 -6.93 -5.65 -13.16
N GLU A 51 -8.25 -5.44 -13.18
CA GLU A 51 -9.13 -6.01 -14.20
C GLU A 51 -8.99 -5.33 -15.57
N GLN A 52 -8.45 -4.10 -15.60
CA GLN A 52 -8.22 -3.37 -16.84
C GLN A 52 -6.96 -3.90 -17.53
N VAL A 53 -7.16 -4.50 -18.70
CA VAL A 53 -6.11 -5.09 -19.54
C VAL A 53 -6.20 -4.46 -20.94
N ILE A 54 -5.06 -4.06 -21.50
CA ILE A 54 -5.02 -3.56 -22.88
C ILE A 54 -5.22 -4.74 -23.82
N THR A 55 -6.22 -4.66 -24.68
CA THR A 55 -6.52 -5.70 -25.67
C THR A 55 -6.41 -5.17 -27.09
N PHE A 56 -6.05 -6.06 -28.02
CA PHE A 56 -6.01 -5.78 -29.45
C PHE A 56 -6.33 -7.04 -30.24
N THR A 57 -6.78 -6.87 -31.48
CA THR A 57 -7.18 -7.98 -32.34
C THR A 57 -5.99 -8.45 -33.18
N ASP A 58 -5.73 -9.74 -33.18
CA ASP A 58 -4.71 -10.38 -34.00
C ASP A 58 -5.16 -10.51 -35.47
N LEU A 59 -4.24 -10.85 -36.37
CA LEU A 59 -4.49 -11.04 -37.80
C LEU A 59 -5.59 -12.07 -38.09
N ASP A 60 -5.72 -13.08 -37.22
CA ASP A 60 -6.74 -14.14 -37.33
C ASP A 60 -8.04 -13.82 -36.55
N GLY A 61 -8.20 -12.57 -36.08
CA GLY A 61 -9.41 -12.12 -35.36
C GLY A 61 -9.45 -12.51 -33.87
N ARG A 62 -8.43 -13.19 -33.35
CA ARG A 62 -8.33 -13.52 -31.92
C ARG A 62 -8.04 -12.27 -31.10
N LEU A 63 -8.59 -12.21 -29.89
CA LEU A 63 -8.31 -11.11 -28.97
C LEU A 63 -7.06 -11.43 -28.15
N LEU A 64 -6.02 -10.63 -28.35
CA LEU A 64 -4.78 -10.69 -27.59
C LEU A 64 -4.73 -9.57 -26.56
N ALA A 65 -3.87 -9.73 -25.57
CA ALA A 65 -3.63 -8.75 -24.53
C ALA A 65 -2.14 -8.37 -24.44
N LEU A 66 -1.87 -7.11 -24.12
CA LEU A 66 -0.59 -6.75 -23.54
C LEU A 66 -0.57 -7.21 -22.09
N LYS A 67 0.52 -7.85 -21.69
CA LYS A 67 0.61 -8.56 -20.41
C LYS A 67 0.42 -7.60 -19.22
N PRO A 68 -0.62 -7.80 -18.39
CA PRO A 68 -0.74 -7.10 -17.11
C PRO A 68 0.10 -7.76 -16.01
N ASP A 69 0.50 -9.03 -16.23
CA ASP A 69 1.18 -9.89 -15.28
C ASP A 69 2.05 -10.95 -15.99
N VAL A 70 3.16 -11.32 -15.35
CA VAL A 70 4.12 -12.33 -15.86
C VAL A 70 3.86 -13.70 -15.23
N THR A 71 3.61 -13.75 -13.93
CA THR A 71 3.54 -14.98 -13.16
C THR A 71 2.45 -15.91 -13.68
N LEU A 72 1.30 -15.40 -14.08
CA LEU A 72 0.21 -16.20 -14.63
C LEU A 72 0.61 -16.98 -15.90
N SER A 73 1.38 -16.33 -16.76
CA SER A 73 1.89 -16.89 -18.00
C SER A 73 2.92 -18.01 -17.71
N ILE A 74 3.79 -17.80 -16.73
CA ILE A 74 4.77 -18.79 -16.27
C ILE A 74 4.06 -19.97 -15.61
N ALA A 75 3.09 -19.70 -14.72
CA ALA A 75 2.29 -20.72 -14.06
C ALA A 75 1.61 -21.64 -15.07
N LYS A 76 1.02 -21.11 -16.14
CA LYS A 76 0.41 -21.91 -17.21
C LYS A 76 1.45 -22.69 -18.03
N ASN A 77 2.49 -22.02 -18.51
CA ASN A 77 3.32 -22.53 -19.61
C ASN A 77 4.70 -23.09 -19.19
N ALA A 78 5.05 -23.03 -17.90
CA ALA A 78 6.29 -23.60 -17.39
C ALA A 78 6.36 -25.13 -17.57
N GLN A 79 7.53 -25.63 -17.98
CA GLN A 79 7.77 -27.06 -18.14
C GLN A 79 8.35 -27.67 -16.85
N VAL A 80 7.49 -28.17 -15.98
CA VAL A 80 7.90 -28.82 -14.72
C VAL A 80 7.80 -30.34 -14.90
N GLY A 81 8.89 -31.07 -14.62
CA GLY A 81 8.88 -32.54 -14.65
C GLY A 81 8.00 -33.11 -13.53
N PRO A 82 7.50 -34.36 -13.65
CA PRO A 82 6.70 -35.00 -12.60
C PRO A 82 7.42 -35.02 -11.26
N GLY A 83 6.77 -34.51 -10.21
CA GLY A 83 7.36 -34.40 -8.86
C GLY A 83 8.53 -33.40 -8.74
N GLY A 84 8.81 -32.63 -9.79
CA GLY A 84 9.88 -31.64 -9.80
C GLY A 84 9.45 -30.26 -9.31
N CYS A 85 10.44 -29.43 -8.98
CA CYS A 85 10.29 -28.00 -8.74
C CYS A 85 10.99 -27.25 -9.87
N GLY A 86 10.21 -26.61 -10.74
CA GLY A 86 10.73 -25.77 -11.82
C GLY A 86 11.18 -24.43 -11.27
N ARG A 87 12.42 -24.03 -11.58
CA ARG A 87 13.06 -22.79 -11.13
C ARG A 87 13.31 -21.87 -12.32
N TYR A 88 12.59 -20.76 -12.39
CA TYR A 88 12.64 -19.86 -13.54
C TYR A 88 12.93 -18.45 -13.12
N TYR A 89 13.65 -17.69 -13.94
CA TYR A 89 13.72 -16.24 -13.81
C TYR A 89 13.31 -15.57 -15.13
N TYR A 90 12.86 -14.32 -15.05
CA TYR A 90 12.40 -13.55 -16.20
C TYR A 90 12.83 -12.09 -16.09
N GLN A 91 12.79 -11.39 -17.21
CA GLN A 91 12.93 -9.93 -17.30
C GLN A 91 11.97 -9.45 -18.39
N GLU A 92 10.91 -8.76 -17.99
CA GLU A 92 9.79 -8.43 -18.86
C GLU A 92 9.17 -7.09 -18.45
N ASN A 93 8.47 -6.46 -19.40
CA ASN A 93 7.65 -5.29 -19.14
C ASN A 93 6.19 -5.71 -19.01
N VAL A 94 5.49 -5.17 -18.00
CA VAL A 94 4.04 -5.32 -17.83
C VAL A 94 3.32 -3.99 -17.92
N TYR A 95 2.05 -4.03 -18.33
CA TYR A 95 1.26 -2.85 -18.62
C TYR A 95 0.04 -2.79 -17.69
N ARG A 96 -0.02 -1.77 -16.84
CA ARG A 96 -1.08 -1.61 -15.84
C ARG A 96 -1.66 -0.19 -15.90
N PRO A 97 -2.95 0.01 -15.57
CA PRO A 97 -3.50 1.35 -15.48
C PRO A 97 -2.79 2.15 -14.38
N SER A 98 -2.58 3.42 -14.64
CA SER A 98 -2.07 4.40 -13.68
C SER A 98 -3.20 5.33 -13.29
N GLN A 99 -3.50 5.39 -11.99
CA GLN A 99 -4.49 6.34 -11.47
C GLN A 99 -4.00 7.79 -11.57
N GLU A 100 -2.69 8.02 -11.45
CA GLU A 100 -2.08 9.36 -11.50
C GLU A 100 -2.20 10.00 -12.89
N SER A 101 -1.93 9.24 -13.95
CA SER A 101 -1.87 9.76 -15.33
C SER A 101 -3.12 9.47 -16.15
N HIS A 102 -4.11 8.77 -15.58
CA HIS A 102 -5.31 8.31 -16.27
C HIS A 102 -5.02 7.57 -17.60
N THR A 103 -3.89 6.87 -17.66
CA THR A 103 -3.45 6.06 -18.81
C THR A 103 -2.71 4.81 -18.33
N PHE A 104 -2.33 3.92 -19.22
CA PHE A 104 -1.50 2.77 -18.87
C PHE A 104 -0.04 3.17 -18.69
N ARG A 105 0.61 2.58 -17.70
CA ARG A 105 2.05 2.67 -17.49
C ARG A 105 2.71 1.34 -17.84
N GLU A 106 3.89 1.43 -18.43
CA GLU A 106 4.81 0.31 -18.58
C GLU A 106 5.63 0.16 -17.30
N ILE A 107 5.81 -1.08 -16.85
CA ILE A 107 6.57 -1.42 -15.64
C ILE A 107 7.61 -2.46 -15.99
N SER A 108 8.89 -2.10 -15.91
CA SER A 108 10.01 -3.01 -16.08
C SER A 108 10.26 -3.79 -14.79
N GLN A 109 10.25 -5.13 -14.89
CA GLN A 109 10.48 -6.00 -13.75
C GLN A 109 11.36 -7.20 -14.09
N MET A 110 12.14 -7.63 -13.10
CA MET A 110 12.93 -8.84 -13.13
C MET A 110 12.54 -9.69 -11.92
N GLY A 111 12.23 -10.95 -12.14
CA GLY A 111 11.71 -11.80 -11.08
C GLY A 111 12.07 -13.26 -11.26
N LEU A 112 11.69 -14.06 -10.29
CA LEU A 112 11.84 -15.51 -10.33
C LEU A 112 10.62 -16.23 -9.77
N GLU A 113 10.43 -17.45 -10.23
CA GLU A 113 9.31 -18.31 -9.90
C GLU A 113 9.81 -19.74 -9.66
N CYS A 114 9.41 -20.31 -8.52
CA CYS A 114 9.50 -21.72 -8.20
C CYS A 114 8.10 -22.33 -8.26
N ILE A 115 7.89 -23.35 -9.09
CA ILE A 115 6.55 -23.94 -9.32
C ILE A 115 6.65 -25.48 -9.34
N GLY A 116 5.74 -26.16 -8.66
CA GLY A 116 5.65 -27.62 -8.60
C GLY A 116 5.79 -28.14 -7.17
N ALA A 117 6.70 -29.08 -6.96
CA ALA A 117 7.02 -29.61 -5.63
C ALA A 117 7.90 -28.63 -4.83
N VAL A 118 7.35 -27.46 -4.46
CA VAL A 118 8.05 -26.47 -3.62
C VAL A 118 8.05 -26.95 -2.18
N ASP A 119 9.25 -27.21 -1.65
CA ASP A 119 9.51 -27.54 -0.26
C ASP A 119 10.09 -26.33 0.50
N ASP A 120 10.31 -26.48 1.80
CA ASP A 120 10.81 -25.42 2.67
C ASP A 120 12.21 -24.94 2.25
N ALA A 121 13.03 -25.84 1.70
CA ALA A 121 14.35 -25.50 1.17
C ALA A 121 14.24 -24.62 -0.09
N ALA A 122 13.33 -24.93 -1.01
CA ALA A 122 13.06 -24.08 -2.18
C ALA A 122 12.48 -22.72 -1.77
N ALA A 123 11.58 -22.67 -0.78
CA ALA A 123 11.05 -21.42 -0.25
C ALA A 123 12.17 -20.55 0.38
N ALA A 124 13.02 -21.15 1.22
CA ALA A 124 14.17 -20.46 1.81
C ALA A 124 15.17 -19.96 0.74
N GLN A 125 15.39 -20.74 -0.32
CA GLN A 125 16.22 -20.32 -1.46
C GLN A 125 15.64 -19.08 -2.14
N VAL A 126 14.33 -19.03 -2.37
CA VAL A 126 13.66 -17.87 -2.99
C VAL A 126 13.77 -16.62 -2.12
N VAL A 127 13.56 -16.74 -0.81
CA VAL A 127 13.71 -15.60 0.12
C VAL A 127 15.17 -15.13 0.22
N SER A 128 16.13 -16.07 0.28
CA SER A 128 17.57 -15.76 0.24
C SER A 128 17.97 -15.04 -1.05
N LEU A 129 17.40 -15.45 -2.18
CA LEU A 129 17.59 -14.77 -3.46
C LEU A 129 16.95 -13.38 -3.49
N ALA A 130 15.81 -13.17 -2.85
CA ALA A 130 15.21 -11.83 -2.72
C ALA A 130 16.15 -10.89 -1.94
N LEU A 131 16.70 -11.35 -0.81
CA LEU A 131 17.71 -10.62 -0.03
C LEU A 131 18.94 -10.27 -0.86
N ARG A 132 19.54 -11.26 -1.53
CA ARG A 132 20.72 -11.06 -2.37
C ARG A 132 20.43 -10.15 -3.57
N SER A 133 19.21 -10.19 -4.10
CA SER A 133 18.77 -9.31 -5.19
C SER A 133 18.74 -7.84 -4.75
N LEU A 134 18.22 -7.55 -3.55
CA LEU A 134 18.23 -6.21 -2.96
C LEU A 134 19.65 -5.76 -2.64
N ALA A 135 20.49 -6.64 -2.07
CA ALA A 135 21.88 -6.33 -1.75
C ALA A 135 22.72 -5.93 -2.99
N LEU A 136 22.44 -6.54 -4.15
CA LEU A 136 23.12 -6.20 -5.41
C LEU A 136 22.86 -4.77 -5.90
N THR A 137 21.83 -4.10 -5.37
CA THR A 137 21.57 -2.69 -5.69
C THR A 137 22.60 -1.73 -5.06
N GLY A 138 23.36 -2.20 -4.06
CA GLY A 138 24.38 -1.42 -3.36
C GLY A 138 23.83 -0.32 -2.45
N ARG A 139 22.53 -0.37 -2.13
CA ARG A 139 21.86 0.56 -1.22
C ARG A 139 21.44 -0.15 0.06
N ASP A 140 21.29 0.62 1.13
CA ASP A 140 20.66 0.12 2.34
C ASP A 140 19.22 -0.31 2.04
N PHE A 141 18.80 -1.42 2.64
CA PHE A 141 17.56 -2.11 2.29
C PHE A 141 16.97 -2.87 3.47
N VAL A 142 15.70 -3.22 3.32
CA VAL A 142 15.00 -4.10 4.26
C VAL A 142 13.98 -4.95 3.52
N LEU A 143 13.98 -6.25 3.83
CA LEU A 143 12.96 -7.21 3.38
C LEU A 143 12.00 -7.53 4.55
N GLU A 144 10.73 -7.19 4.37
CA GLU A 144 9.66 -7.60 5.28
C GLU A 144 9.12 -8.95 4.83
N ILE A 145 8.91 -9.84 5.81
CA ILE A 145 8.37 -11.18 5.61
C ILE A 145 7.14 -11.35 6.51
N SER A 146 6.08 -11.92 5.94
CA SER A 146 4.83 -12.27 6.64
C SER A 146 4.34 -13.64 6.21
N HIS A 147 3.27 -14.11 6.84
CA HIS A 147 2.63 -15.39 6.51
C HIS A 147 1.11 -15.30 6.57
N MET A 148 0.45 -15.46 5.41
CA MET A 148 -1.00 -15.31 5.29
C MET A 148 -1.79 -16.36 6.09
N GLY A 149 -1.27 -17.58 6.23
CA GLY A 149 -1.87 -18.59 7.10
C GLY A 149 -2.07 -18.15 8.56
N PHE A 150 -1.18 -17.31 9.10
CA PHE A 150 -1.35 -16.76 10.45
C PHE A 150 -2.44 -15.70 10.50
N VAL A 151 -2.42 -14.76 9.54
CA VAL A 151 -3.37 -13.65 9.45
C VAL A 151 -4.79 -14.17 9.22
N THR A 152 -4.98 -15.01 8.22
CA THR A 152 -6.28 -15.63 7.90
C THR A 152 -6.77 -16.52 9.03
N GLY A 153 -5.87 -17.31 9.63
CA GLY A 153 -6.17 -18.11 10.81
C GLY A 153 -6.65 -17.27 12.00
N LEU A 154 -6.11 -16.05 12.20
CA LEU A 154 -6.60 -15.13 13.22
C LEU A 154 -8.02 -14.64 12.90
N PHE A 155 -8.30 -14.26 11.65
CA PHE A 155 -9.64 -13.87 11.22
C PHE A 155 -10.68 -14.96 11.47
N ASP A 156 -10.33 -16.22 11.19
CA ASP A 156 -11.17 -17.37 11.46
C ASP A 156 -11.41 -17.56 12.97
N ALA A 157 -10.34 -17.48 13.77
CA ALA A 157 -10.41 -17.65 15.23
C ALA A 157 -11.27 -16.59 15.93
N VAL A 158 -11.22 -15.34 15.45
CA VAL A 158 -12.04 -14.25 16.02
C VAL A 158 -13.47 -14.23 15.48
N GLY A 159 -13.80 -15.08 14.51
CA GLY A 159 -15.14 -15.17 13.91
C GLY A 159 -15.47 -14.01 12.96
N ALA A 160 -14.48 -13.43 12.29
CA ALA A 160 -14.70 -12.35 11.33
C ALA A 160 -15.38 -12.85 10.06
N GLN A 161 -16.58 -12.31 9.77
CA GLN A 161 -17.33 -12.61 8.56
C GLN A 161 -16.59 -12.16 7.30
N GLU A 162 -16.67 -12.96 6.22
CA GLU A 162 -15.99 -12.68 4.94
C GLU A 162 -16.28 -11.28 4.40
N ALA A 163 -17.53 -10.81 4.50
CA ALA A 163 -17.94 -9.48 4.04
C ALA A 163 -17.19 -8.32 4.72
N VAL A 164 -16.69 -8.52 5.95
CA VAL A 164 -16.00 -7.48 6.72
C VAL A 164 -14.47 -7.60 6.60
N ARG A 165 -13.94 -8.79 6.29
CA ARG A 165 -12.48 -9.05 6.21
C ARG A 165 -11.74 -8.02 5.34
N PRO A 166 -12.18 -7.67 4.11
CA PRO A 166 -11.46 -6.69 3.29
C PRO A 166 -11.27 -5.33 3.98
N ARG A 167 -12.27 -4.87 4.73
CA ARG A 167 -12.19 -3.60 5.48
C ARG A 167 -11.19 -3.69 6.63
N LEU A 168 -11.24 -4.77 7.40
CA LEU A 168 -10.32 -4.99 8.53
C LEU A 168 -8.87 -5.11 8.03
N LEU A 169 -8.67 -5.84 6.93
CA LEU A 169 -7.38 -6.01 6.28
C LEU A 169 -6.78 -4.69 5.80
N THR A 170 -7.58 -3.85 5.13
CA THR A 170 -7.15 -2.50 4.76
C THR A 170 -6.69 -1.70 5.99
N CYS A 171 -7.42 -1.79 7.11
CA CYS A 171 -7.01 -1.09 8.33
C CYS A 171 -5.70 -1.65 8.92
N ILE A 172 -5.48 -2.96 8.87
CA ILE A 172 -4.25 -3.61 9.32
C ILE A 172 -3.08 -3.19 8.42
N ARG A 173 -3.25 -3.30 7.10
CA ARG A 173 -2.28 -2.90 6.08
C ARG A 173 -1.84 -1.45 6.25
N ASP A 174 -2.80 -0.56 6.54
CA ASP A 174 -2.55 0.87 6.68
C ASP A 174 -2.10 1.24 8.10
N LYS A 175 -1.89 0.25 8.98
CA LYS A 175 -1.59 0.39 10.42
C LYS A 175 -2.58 1.34 11.14
N ASN A 176 -3.82 1.38 10.67
CA ASN A 176 -4.89 2.24 11.17
C ASN A 176 -5.68 1.55 12.29
N VAL A 177 -5.11 1.58 13.49
CA VAL A 177 -5.70 0.92 14.67
C VAL A 177 -7.06 1.51 15.05
N HIS A 178 -7.27 2.82 14.86
CA HIS A 178 -8.53 3.48 15.22
C HIS A 178 -9.71 3.00 14.35
N GLU A 179 -9.52 2.96 13.03
CA GLU A 179 -10.55 2.46 12.13
C GLU A 179 -10.70 0.94 12.19
N LEU A 180 -9.61 0.20 12.46
CA LEU A 180 -9.66 -1.24 12.70
C LEU A 180 -10.58 -1.56 13.89
N ARG A 181 -10.39 -0.87 15.03
CA ARG A 181 -11.20 -1.06 16.23
C ARG A 181 -12.68 -0.77 15.96
N LYS A 182 -13.00 0.39 15.34
CA LYS A 182 -14.37 0.76 14.98
C LYS A 182 -15.01 -0.25 14.03
N ALA A 183 -14.28 -0.71 13.02
CA ALA A 183 -14.78 -1.67 12.04
C ALA A 183 -15.04 -3.05 12.68
N ALA A 184 -14.14 -3.50 13.56
CA ALA A 184 -14.29 -4.75 14.29
C ALA A 184 -15.51 -4.72 15.25
N GLU A 185 -15.67 -3.62 16.00
CA GLU A 185 -16.81 -3.43 16.90
C GLU A 185 -18.14 -3.34 16.14
N ALA A 186 -18.18 -2.59 15.03
CA ALA A 186 -19.36 -2.50 14.17
C ALA A 186 -19.74 -3.85 13.54
N ALA A 187 -18.78 -4.75 13.34
CA ALA A 187 -19.00 -6.11 12.86
C ALA A 187 -19.40 -7.09 13.98
N GLY A 188 -19.51 -6.64 15.23
CA GLY A 188 -19.91 -7.47 16.37
C GLY A 188 -18.80 -8.38 16.90
N LEU A 189 -17.52 -8.10 16.58
CA LEU A 189 -16.41 -8.86 17.14
C LEU A 189 -16.28 -8.63 18.65
N SER A 190 -15.86 -9.66 19.37
CA SER A 190 -15.61 -9.57 20.81
C SER A 190 -14.46 -8.61 21.10
N ARG A 191 -14.45 -7.99 22.29
CA ARG A 191 -13.33 -7.13 22.71
C ARG A 191 -11.97 -7.82 22.58
N GLN A 192 -11.89 -9.09 23.00
CA GLN A 192 -10.67 -9.88 22.89
C GLN A 192 -10.26 -10.12 21.44
N GLY A 193 -11.22 -10.40 20.54
CA GLY A 193 -10.95 -10.56 19.11
C GLY A 193 -10.47 -9.26 18.47
N THR A 194 -11.12 -8.14 18.80
CA THR A 194 -10.71 -6.81 18.36
C THR A 194 -9.30 -6.46 18.84
N ASP A 195 -8.99 -6.72 20.11
CA ASP A 195 -7.65 -6.45 20.65
C ASP A 195 -6.59 -7.36 20.01
N ALA A 196 -6.92 -8.63 19.72
CA ALA A 196 -6.02 -9.54 18.99
C ALA A 196 -5.72 -9.04 17.56
N LEU A 197 -6.74 -8.59 16.82
CA LEU A 197 -6.56 -7.98 15.50
C LEU A 197 -5.71 -6.71 15.56
N CYS A 198 -5.95 -5.83 16.54
CA CYS A 198 -5.14 -4.62 16.73
C CYS A 198 -3.67 -4.94 17.03
N ARG A 199 -3.41 -6.00 17.80
CA ARG A 199 -2.04 -6.44 18.11
C ARG A 199 -1.30 -6.94 16.87
N LEU A 200 -1.98 -7.47 15.86
CA LEU A 200 -1.35 -7.90 14.61
C LEU A 200 -0.54 -6.76 13.95
N GLY A 201 -1.07 -5.53 13.99
CA GLY A 201 -0.41 -4.32 13.47
C GLY A 201 0.92 -3.96 14.16
N THR A 202 1.13 -4.50 15.36
CA THR A 202 2.32 -4.27 16.19
C THR A 202 3.34 -5.41 16.13
N LEU A 203 3.01 -6.54 15.50
CA LEU A 203 3.91 -7.68 15.35
C LEU A 203 4.88 -7.45 14.19
N ALA A 204 5.82 -6.52 14.40
CA ALA A 204 6.84 -6.17 13.43
C ALA A 204 8.20 -5.96 14.10
N GLY A 205 9.26 -6.50 13.52
CA GLY A 205 10.62 -6.40 14.08
C GLY A 205 11.45 -7.70 13.97
N PRO A 206 12.48 -7.83 14.83
CA PRO A 206 13.35 -9.01 14.86
C PRO A 206 12.54 -10.29 15.04
N TRP A 207 12.89 -11.32 14.26
CA TRP A 207 12.03 -12.49 14.11
C TRP A 207 11.83 -13.26 15.41
N GLN A 208 12.84 -13.33 16.30
CA GLN A 208 12.72 -14.03 17.58
C GLN A 208 11.67 -13.37 18.48
N GLU A 209 11.69 -12.03 18.58
CA GLU A 209 10.74 -11.26 19.38
C GLU A 209 9.33 -11.35 18.80
N VAL A 210 9.22 -11.21 17.48
CA VAL A 210 7.93 -11.25 16.79
C VAL A 210 7.30 -12.65 16.88
N LEU A 211 8.05 -13.73 16.65
CA LEU A 211 7.50 -15.09 16.76
C LEU A 211 7.08 -15.40 18.20
N ALA A 212 7.86 -15.02 19.22
CA ALA A 212 7.47 -15.20 20.61
C ALA A 212 6.17 -14.45 20.95
N ALA A 213 6.01 -13.22 20.46
CA ALA A 213 4.77 -12.46 20.64
C ALA A 213 3.59 -13.05 19.85
N ALA A 214 3.83 -13.58 18.66
CA ALA A 214 2.83 -14.19 17.79
C ALA A 214 2.34 -15.55 18.32
N GLU A 215 3.19 -16.33 18.98
CA GLU A 215 2.83 -17.60 19.63
C GLU A 215 1.70 -17.40 20.68
N VAL A 216 1.76 -16.31 21.44
CA VAL A 216 0.71 -15.95 22.42
C VAL A 216 -0.64 -15.66 21.75
N LEU A 217 -0.62 -15.29 20.47
CA LEU A 217 -1.80 -14.99 19.67
C LEU A 217 -2.23 -16.18 18.78
N ALA A 218 -1.49 -17.29 18.78
CA ALA A 218 -1.83 -18.47 17.99
C ALA A 218 -3.03 -19.20 18.60
N LEU A 219 -4.21 -18.99 18.02
CA LEU A 219 -5.48 -19.52 18.56
C LEU A 219 -5.91 -20.86 17.92
N ASN A 220 -5.25 -21.30 16.85
CA ASN A 220 -5.58 -22.54 16.15
C ASN A 220 -4.37 -23.19 15.47
N ALA A 221 -4.56 -24.40 14.95
CA ALA A 221 -3.50 -25.20 14.34
C ALA A 221 -2.92 -24.57 13.06
N ALA A 222 -3.72 -23.85 12.27
CA ALA A 222 -3.26 -23.18 11.06
C ALA A 222 -2.27 -22.05 11.39
N MET A 223 -2.56 -21.27 12.44
CA MET A 223 -1.63 -20.26 12.95
C MET A 223 -0.34 -20.90 13.47
N GLY A 224 -0.45 -22.00 14.22
CA GLY A 224 0.72 -22.75 14.70
C GLY A 224 1.62 -23.25 13.56
N ALA A 225 1.03 -23.82 12.51
CA ALA A 225 1.76 -24.29 11.33
C ALA A 225 2.48 -23.15 10.60
N ALA A 226 1.82 -22.00 10.43
CA ALA A 226 2.44 -20.81 9.85
C ALA A 226 3.65 -20.30 10.65
N LEU A 227 3.58 -20.35 11.98
CA LEU A 227 4.70 -19.99 12.85
C LEU A 227 5.86 -20.99 12.76
N GLU A 228 5.58 -22.29 12.63
CA GLU A 228 6.62 -23.31 12.40
C GLU A 228 7.33 -23.10 11.06
N GLU A 229 6.57 -22.85 9.98
CA GLU A 229 7.13 -22.58 8.65
C GLU A 229 8.02 -21.32 8.66
N LEU A 230 7.55 -20.23 9.28
CA LEU A 230 8.36 -19.02 9.47
C LEU A 230 9.62 -19.30 10.30
N ARG A 231 9.53 -20.07 11.39
CA ARG A 231 10.70 -20.41 12.21
C ARG A 231 11.73 -21.21 11.43
N GLY A 232 11.27 -22.16 10.61
CA GLY A 232 12.13 -22.94 9.70
C GLY A 232 12.85 -22.04 8.70
N LEU A 233 12.10 -21.12 8.06
CA LEU A 233 12.66 -20.13 7.15
C LEU A 233 13.71 -19.25 7.83
N CYS A 234 13.38 -18.63 8.97
CA CYS A 234 14.28 -17.74 9.70
C CYS A 234 15.62 -18.41 10.05
N ARG A 235 15.56 -19.65 10.55
CA ARG A 235 16.77 -20.44 10.84
C ARG A 235 17.58 -20.75 9.58
N ALA A 236 16.91 -21.12 8.49
CA ALA A 236 17.59 -21.38 7.23
C ALA A 236 18.31 -20.15 6.66
N LEU A 237 17.78 -18.94 6.88
CA LEU A 237 18.43 -17.68 6.51
C LEU A 237 19.65 -17.39 7.43
N GLU A 238 19.50 -17.57 8.75
CA GLU A 238 20.62 -17.41 9.69
C GLU A 238 21.77 -18.40 9.42
N ASP A 239 21.46 -19.66 9.10
CA ASP A 239 22.43 -20.69 8.75
C ASP A 239 23.22 -20.34 7.46
N GLN A 240 22.62 -19.52 6.58
CA GLN A 240 23.26 -18.97 5.38
C GLN A 240 24.04 -17.67 5.66
N GLY A 241 24.10 -17.21 6.90
CA GLY A 241 24.75 -15.97 7.31
C GLY A 241 23.94 -14.71 7.01
N GLN A 242 22.65 -14.83 6.68
CA GLN A 242 21.76 -13.69 6.40
C GLN A 242 21.02 -13.28 7.68
N THR A 243 21.70 -12.54 8.55
CA THR A 243 21.20 -12.19 9.89
C THR A 243 20.65 -10.76 10.00
N ASP A 244 20.77 -9.96 8.95
CA ASP A 244 20.41 -8.54 8.90
C ASP A 244 19.59 -8.21 7.65
N HIS A 245 19.10 -6.97 7.56
CA HIS A 245 18.31 -6.46 6.43
C HIS A 245 16.99 -7.21 6.14
N TRP A 246 16.47 -7.96 7.10
CA TRP A 246 15.10 -8.45 7.06
C TRP A 246 14.45 -8.45 8.45
N LYS A 247 13.12 -8.50 8.44
CA LYS A 247 12.30 -8.56 9.65
C LYS A 247 10.98 -9.25 9.37
N LEU A 248 10.31 -9.69 10.43
CA LEU A 248 8.91 -10.11 10.32
C LEU A 248 8.02 -8.88 10.46
N ASP A 249 6.92 -8.81 9.70
CA ASP A 249 5.83 -7.84 9.90
C ASP A 249 4.49 -8.48 9.50
N PHE A 250 3.68 -8.88 10.49
CA PHE A 250 2.38 -9.51 10.24
C PHE A 250 1.28 -8.54 9.75
N SER A 251 1.55 -7.24 9.69
CA SER A 251 0.67 -6.27 9.04
C SER A 251 0.85 -6.22 7.52
N LEU A 252 1.89 -6.90 6.98
CA LEU A 252 2.04 -7.12 5.55
C LEU A 252 0.98 -8.12 5.07
N VAL A 253 -0.14 -7.56 4.60
CA VAL A 253 -1.33 -8.30 4.14
C VAL A 253 -1.75 -7.91 2.72
N ASN A 254 -0.78 -7.54 1.88
CA ASN A 254 -1.04 -7.11 0.51
C ASN A 254 -1.45 -8.29 -0.38
N ASP A 255 -2.31 -8.02 -1.37
CA ASP A 255 -2.66 -8.96 -2.44
C ASP A 255 -3.13 -10.34 -1.94
N MET A 256 -3.99 -10.37 -0.91
CA MET A 256 -4.47 -11.61 -0.28
C MET A 256 -5.28 -12.54 -1.17
N GLU A 257 -5.91 -12.01 -2.22
CA GLU A 257 -6.58 -12.85 -3.20
C GLU A 257 -5.58 -13.68 -4.02
N TYR A 258 -4.30 -13.27 -3.98
CA TYR A 258 -3.20 -13.89 -4.70
C TYR A 258 -2.31 -14.77 -3.81
N TYR A 259 -1.90 -14.29 -2.62
CA TYR A 259 -0.98 -15.01 -1.73
C TYR A 259 -1.69 -15.80 -0.63
N ASN A 260 -1.26 -17.06 -0.41
CA ASN A 260 -1.82 -17.97 0.60
C ASN A 260 -0.83 -18.42 1.69
N GLY A 261 0.47 -18.18 1.51
CA GLY A 261 1.54 -18.58 2.44
C GLY A 261 2.45 -17.40 2.78
N LEU A 262 3.76 -17.57 2.56
CA LEU A 262 4.74 -16.50 2.74
C LEU A 262 4.41 -15.26 1.89
N VAL A 263 4.65 -14.07 2.41
CA VAL A 263 4.55 -12.79 1.69
C VAL A 263 5.84 -11.99 1.91
N LEU A 264 6.36 -11.41 0.83
CA LEU A 264 7.64 -10.73 0.79
C LEU A 264 7.46 -9.31 0.26
N GLN A 265 8.04 -8.34 0.95
CA GLN A 265 8.07 -6.95 0.49
C GLN A 265 9.41 -6.28 0.81
N GLY A 266 10.14 -5.85 -0.22
CA GLY A 266 11.46 -5.25 -0.08
C GLY A 266 11.46 -3.75 -0.39
N TYR A 267 12.18 -2.98 0.43
CA TYR A 267 12.34 -1.53 0.29
C TYR A 267 13.83 -1.19 0.19
N LEU A 268 14.11 -0.07 -0.48
CA LEU A 268 15.45 0.52 -0.56
C LEU A 268 15.43 1.91 0.06
N ALA A 269 16.51 2.27 0.75
CA ALA A 269 16.67 3.59 1.30
C ALA A 269 16.61 4.66 0.18
N GLY A 270 15.75 5.65 0.39
CA GLY A 270 15.46 6.72 -0.58
C GLY A 270 14.41 6.38 -1.63
N ALA A 271 13.94 5.13 -1.72
CA ALA A 271 12.85 4.78 -2.63
C ALA A 271 11.53 5.10 -1.94
N PRO A 272 10.54 5.70 -2.63
CA PRO A 272 9.28 6.08 -1.99
C PRO A 272 8.33 4.91 -1.76
N ARG A 273 8.62 3.74 -2.34
CA ARG A 273 7.76 2.56 -2.34
C ARG A 273 8.58 1.28 -2.34
N ALA A 274 7.91 0.16 -2.08
CA ALA A 274 8.53 -1.16 -2.19
C ALA A 274 9.02 -1.42 -3.61
N VAL A 275 10.25 -1.89 -3.73
CA VAL A 275 10.90 -2.22 -5.00
C VAL A 275 10.87 -3.73 -5.28
N LEU A 276 10.59 -4.55 -4.27
CA LEU A 276 10.44 -6.00 -4.41
C LEU A 276 9.11 -6.41 -3.81
N ARG A 277 8.35 -7.25 -4.51
CA ARG A 277 7.15 -7.90 -3.99
C ARG A 277 7.13 -9.36 -4.41
N GLY A 278 6.67 -10.22 -3.51
CA GLY A 278 6.58 -11.64 -3.80
C GLY A 278 5.85 -12.39 -2.70
N GLY A 279 5.80 -13.70 -2.84
CA GLY A 279 5.13 -14.57 -1.90
C GLY A 279 4.74 -15.90 -2.53
N GLN A 280 4.05 -16.71 -1.73
CA GLN A 280 3.55 -18.02 -2.09
C GLN A 280 2.11 -17.93 -2.59
N TYR A 281 1.85 -18.52 -3.76
CA TYR A 281 0.60 -18.38 -4.52
C TYR A 281 0.10 -19.73 -5.04
N ASP A 282 0.03 -20.74 -4.16
CA ASP A 282 -0.36 -22.10 -4.53
C ASP A 282 -1.72 -22.18 -5.29
N PRO A 283 -2.78 -21.43 -4.94
CA PRO A 283 -4.06 -21.50 -5.63
C PRO A 283 -4.00 -21.24 -7.14
N LEU A 284 -3.10 -20.35 -7.58
CA LEU A 284 -2.86 -20.10 -9.01
C LEU A 284 -2.12 -21.26 -9.66
N ALA A 285 -1.12 -21.83 -8.99
CA ALA A 285 -0.37 -22.96 -9.51
C ALA A 285 -1.23 -24.23 -9.63
N GLU A 286 -2.09 -24.49 -8.64
CA GLU A 286 -3.03 -25.60 -8.59
C GLU A 286 -4.02 -25.58 -9.76
N GLN A 287 -4.41 -24.39 -10.23
CA GLN A 287 -5.32 -24.24 -11.37
C GLN A 287 -4.76 -24.81 -12.67
N PHE A 288 -3.44 -24.80 -12.85
CA PHE A 288 -2.78 -25.36 -14.03
C PHE A 288 -2.14 -26.72 -13.78
N ARG A 289 -1.76 -27.01 -12.53
CA ARG A 289 -1.12 -28.27 -12.12
C ARG A 289 -1.64 -28.70 -10.74
N PRO A 290 -2.53 -29.71 -10.66
CA PRO A 290 -3.08 -30.16 -9.38
C PRO A 290 -2.00 -30.51 -8.34
N GLY A 291 -2.14 -29.96 -7.13
CA GLY A 291 -1.21 -30.16 -6.01
C GLY A 291 0.14 -29.46 -6.15
N ALA A 292 0.31 -28.59 -7.14
CA ALA A 292 1.51 -27.77 -7.26
C ALA A 292 1.49 -26.61 -6.26
N ARG A 293 2.62 -26.41 -5.58
CA ARG A 293 2.91 -25.19 -4.83
C ARG A 293 3.67 -24.20 -5.71
N ALA A 294 3.63 -22.93 -5.36
CA ALA A 294 4.45 -21.93 -6.03
C ALA A 294 4.83 -20.75 -5.14
N ILE A 295 6.05 -20.26 -5.32
CA ILE A 295 6.59 -19.08 -4.63
C ILE A 295 7.52 -18.32 -5.57
N GLY A 296 7.49 -17.00 -5.48
CA GLY A 296 8.36 -16.16 -6.30
C GLY A 296 8.35 -14.71 -5.86
N PHE A 297 9.08 -13.87 -6.60
CA PHE A 297 9.08 -12.44 -6.40
C PHE A 297 9.43 -11.70 -7.70
N ALA A 298 9.06 -10.43 -7.73
CA ALA A 298 9.45 -9.46 -8.76
C ALA A 298 10.17 -8.28 -8.11
N LEU A 299 11.30 -7.89 -8.70
CA LEU A 299 12.01 -6.64 -8.45
C LEU A 299 11.63 -5.64 -9.55
N TYR A 300 11.07 -4.50 -9.15
CA TYR A 300 10.64 -3.41 -10.02
C TYR A 300 11.82 -2.52 -10.38
N LEU A 301 12.30 -2.66 -11.62
CA LEU A 301 13.52 -2.03 -12.08
C LEU A 301 13.36 -0.51 -12.28
N ASP A 302 12.15 -0.02 -12.58
CA ASP A 302 11.90 1.42 -12.77
C ASP A 302 12.07 2.23 -11.48
N GLU A 303 11.81 1.62 -10.33
CA GLU A 303 12.03 2.27 -9.04
C GLU A 303 13.53 2.40 -8.72
N LEU A 304 14.39 1.56 -9.31
CA LEU A 304 15.84 1.68 -9.20
C LEU A 304 16.39 2.87 -9.99
N ASP A 305 15.80 3.18 -11.15
CA ASP A 305 16.22 4.33 -11.97
C ASP A 305 15.87 5.66 -11.29
N ARG A 306 14.72 5.74 -10.61
CA ARG A 306 14.35 6.95 -9.85
C ARG A 306 15.35 7.28 -8.74
N LEU A 307 16.02 6.27 -8.20
CA LEU A 307 17.01 6.43 -7.15
C LEU A 307 18.35 7.00 -7.65
N SER A 308 18.70 6.82 -8.94
CA SER A 308 19.97 7.33 -9.47
C SER A 308 19.99 8.86 -9.60
N ASP A 309 18.82 9.47 -9.70
CA ASP A 309 18.66 10.93 -9.84
C ASP A 309 18.47 11.66 -8.50
N ALA A 310 18.17 10.91 -7.42
CA ALA A 310 18.03 11.48 -6.08
C ALA A 310 19.40 11.79 -5.49
N ALA A 311 19.69 13.09 -5.29
CA ALA A 311 20.91 13.53 -4.63
C ALA A 311 21.01 12.89 -3.24
N ALA A 312 22.13 12.22 -2.96
CA ALA A 312 22.41 11.70 -1.62
C ALA A 312 22.35 12.87 -0.62
N GLU A 313 21.55 12.74 0.44
CA GLU A 313 21.59 13.72 1.52
C GLU A 313 23.02 13.71 2.11
N PRO A 314 23.66 14.89 2.25
CA PRO A 314 25.02 14.96 2.75
C PRO A 314 25.09 14.33 4.15
N ALA A 315 26.19 13.62 4.43
CA ALA A 315 26.45 13.00 5.72
C ALA A 315 26.29 14.03 6.85
N GLY A 316 25.18 13.94 7.59
CA GLY A 316 24.73 14.89 8.58
C GLY A 316 23.58 14.32 9.41
N LEU A 317 22.97 15.14 10.27
CA LEU A 317 21.79 14.75 11.06
C LEU A 317 20.66 14.32 10.12
N VAL A 318 20.22 13.05 10.23
CA VAL A 318 19.02 12.57 9.55
C VAL A 318 17.84 13.41 10.03
N MET A 319 17.27 14.21 9.13
CA MET A 319 16.07 14.99 9.44
C MET A 319 14.84 14.22 9.00
N LEU A 320 13.78 14.32 9.81
CA LEU A 320 12.45 13.89 9.43
C LEU A 320 11.81 14.99 8.57
N ASN A 321 11.48 14.65 7.32
CA ASN A 321 10.79 15.55 6.40
C ASN A 321 9.27 15.44 6.61
N VAL A 322 8.60 16.57 6.85
CA VAL A 322 7.20 16.60 7.30
C VAL A 322 6.38 17.52 6.41
N ALA A 323 5.41 16.96 5.68
CA ALA A 323 4.47 17.74 4.89
C ALA A 323 3.31 18.24 5.75
N LEU A 324 3.12 19.56 5.81
CA LEU A 324 2.09 20.20 6.61
C LEU A 324 1.13 21.04 5.74
N PRO A 325 -0.17 21.03 6.07
CA PRO A 325 -1.18 21.75 5.31
C PRO A 325 -1.14 23.24 5.66
N LYS A 326 -1.23 24.10 4.65
CA LYS A 326 -1.47 25.55 4.86
C LYS A 326 -2.92 25.87 5.21
N GLY A 327 -3.12 27.05 5.79
CA GLY A 327 -4.44 27.62 6.09
C GLY A 327 -4.99 27.12 7.42
N ARG A 328 -6.32 27.10 7.54
CA ARG A 328 -7.03 26.92 8.82
C ARG A 328 -6.69 25.63 9.59
N LEU A 329 -6.43 24.53 8.88
CA LEU A 329 -6.00 23.29 9.53
C LEU A 329 -4.53 23.39 9.99
N GLY A 330 -3.70 24.10 9.23
CA GLY A 330 -2.27 24.29 9.50
C GLY A 330 -2.01 24.88 10.87
N ASP A 331 -2.68 25.97 11.23
CA ASP A 331 -2.45 26.67 12.51
C ASP A 331 -2.60 25.71 13.72
N LYS A 332 -3.70 24.93 13.73
CA LYS A 332 -3.95 23.92 14.78
C LYS A 332 -2.88 22.84 14.82
N VAL A 333 -2.40 22.43 13.65
CA VAL A 333 -1.36 21.39 13.52
C VAL A 333 0.00 21.92 13.98
N TYR A 334 0.34 23.18 13.66
CA TYR A 334 1.57 23.82 14.10
C TYR A 334 1.60 23.97 15.62
N ASP A 335 0.49 24.37 16.23
CA ASP A 335 0.35 24.48 17.69
C ASP A 335 0.50 23.11 18.37
N LEU A 336 -0.11 22.06 17.82
CA LEU A 336 0.04 20.69 18.31
C LEU A 336 1.52 20.27 18.29
N LEU A 337 2.21 20.45 17.16
CA LEU A 337 3.63 20.10 17.02
C LEU A 337 4.51 20.95 17.95
N ALA A 338 4.20 22.23 18.14
CA ALA A 338 4.88 23.09 19.10
C ALA A 338 4.73 22.58 20.54
N GLY A 339 3.52 22.16 20.91
CA GLY A 339 3.22 21.61 22.24
C GLY A 339 4.00 20.34 22.59
N VAL A 340 4.33 19.51 21.61
CA VAL A 340 5.12 18.26 21.80
C VAL A 340 6.64 18.43 21.60
N GLY A 341 7.12 19.68 21.50
CA GLY A 341 8.55 20.01 21.39
C GLY A 341 9.11 19.98 19.97
N TYR A 342 8.24 19.91 18.96
CA TYR A 342 8.60 19.92 17.54
C TYR A 342 8.24 21.25 16.84
N GLY A 343 8.00 22.32 17.61
CA GLY A 343 7.68 23.64 17.06
C GLY A 343 8.78 24.19 16.15
N CYS A 344 8.43 25.17 15.34
CA CYS A 344 9.39 25.85 14.47
C CYS A 344 9.99 27.09 15.14
N PRO A 345 11.30 27.36 14.95
CA PRO A 345 11.89 28.63 15.38
C PRO A 345 11.34 29.84 14.62
N GLU A 346 10.90 29.65 13.37
CA GLU A 346 10.34 30.72 12.55
C GLU A 346 8.81 30.80 12.71
N ASN A 347 8.28 32.03 12.78
CA ASN A 347 6.85 32.25 12.80
C ASN A 347 6.24 31.95 11.41
N TYR A 348 5.36 30.96 11.34
CA TYR A 348 4.71 30.52 10.11
C TYR A 348 3.82 31.60 9.46
N ALA A 349 3.28 32.53 10.26
CA ALA A 349 2.43 33.61 9.76
C ALA A 349 3.21 34.67 8.97
N ASP A 350 4.51 34.83 9.25
CA ASP A 350 5.33 35.92 8.73
C ASP A 350 6.30 35.48 7.63
N THR A 351 6.56 34.18 7.50
CA THR A 351 7.53 33.64 6.55
C THR A 351 6.87 33.25 5.23
N ARG A 352 7.45 33.69 4.10
CA ARG A 352 7.06 33.21 2.76
C ARG A 352 7.79 31.91 2.37
N LYS A 353 8.64 31.38 3.25
CA LYS A 353 9.39 30.15 2.99
C LYS A 353 8.42 28.96 2.92
N LEU A 354 8.64 28.08 1.95
CA LEU A 354 7.92 26.82 1.82
C LEU A 354 8.61 25.66 2.55
N VAL A 355 9.88 25.86 2.92
CA VAL A 355 10.71 24.90 3.63
C VAL A 355 11.25 25.59 4.88
N VAL A 356 11.04 24.96 6.05
CA VAL A 356 11.53 25.49 7.32
C VAL A 356 12.12 24.37 8.16
N GLU A 357 13.23 24.62 8.84
CA GLU A 357 13.96 23.60 9.61
C GLU A 357 13.94 23.91 11.12
N ASN A 358 13.71 22.89 11.93
CA ASN A 358 14.09 22.88 13.34
C ASN A 358 15.23 21.87 13.54
N ARG A 359 16.47 22.34 13.41
CA ARG A 359 17.68 21.51 13.56
C ARG A 359 17.82 20.89 14.95
N LYS A 360 17.30 21.53 16.00
CA LYS A 360 17.36 21.00 17.38
C LYS A 360 16.44 19.80 17.57
N ALA A 361 15.31 19.79 16.86
CA ALA A 361 14.34 18.69 16.89
C ALA A 361 14.57 17.66 15.78
N GLY A 362 15.53 17.89 14.87
CA GLY A 362 15.80 17.00 13.74
C GLY A 362 14.68 16.96 12.71
N ILE A 363 13.94 18.05 12.50
CA ILE A 363 12.79 18.09 11.59
C ILE A 363 12.91 19.20 10.53
N ARG A 364 12.48 18.87 9.31
CA ARG A 364 12.28 19.79 8.18
C ARG A 364 10.81 19.78 7.76
N TYR A 365 10.18 20.94 7.74
CA TYR A 365 8.78 21.14 7.37
C TYR A 365 8.63 21.61 5.93
N PHE A 366 7.68 21.02 5.21
CA PHE A 366 7.22 21.46 3.90
C PHE A 366 5.80 21.97 3.98
N LEU A 367 5.61 23.26 3.71
CA LEU A 367 4.30 23.89 3.76
C LEU A 367 3.63 23.78 2.39
N VAL A 368 2.65 22.90 2.28
CA VAL A 368 1.98 22.56 1.02
C VAL A 368 0.47 22.81 1.10
N LYS A 369 -0.23 22.74 -0.03
CA LYS A 369 -1.69 22.79 -0.02
C LYS A 369 -2.22 21.51 0.65
N PRO A 370 -3.36 21.56 1.36
CA PRO A 370 -3.93 20.37 2.00
C PRO A 370 -4.14 19.19 1.05
N SER A 371 -4.52 19.45 -0.21
CA SER A 371 -4.67 18.44 -1.27
C SER A 371 -3.38 17.69 -1.60
N ASP A 372 -2.23 18.31 -1.35
CA ASP A 372 -0.94 17.84 -1.83
C ASP A 372 -0.17 17.08 -0.73
N VAL A 373 -0.57 17.20 0.54
CA VAL A 373 0.14 16.56 1.67
C VAL A 373 0.26 15.05 1.46
N ALA A 374 -0.83 14.37 1.10
CA ALA A 374 -0.83 12.93 0.86
C ALA A 374 0.13 12.52 -0.27
N ILE A 375 0.17 13.32 -1.35
CA ILE A 375 1.05 13.10 -2.50
C ILE A 375 2.52 13.24 -2.10
N TYR A 376 2.86 14.29 -1.35
CA TYR A 376 4.25 14.51 -0.89
C TYR A 376 4.74 13.34 -0.03
N VAL A 377 3.87 12.77 0.80
CA VAL A 377 4.20 11.62 1.64
C VAL A 377 4.27 10.33 0.81
N GLU A 378 3.28 10.04 -0.03
CA GLU A 378 3.26 8.84 -0.88
C GLU A 378 4.47 8.76 -1.81
N HIS A 379 4.90 9.88 -2.38
CA HIS A 379 6.08 9.95 -3.26
C HIS A 379 7.41 10.10 -2.51
N GLY A 380 7.43 9.97 -1.17
CA GLY A 380 8.65 9.99 -0.35
C GLY A 380 9.38 11.34 -0.33
N ALA A 381 8.77 12.41 -0.87
CA ALA A 381 9.30 13.75 -0.73
C ALA A 381 9.27 14.17 0.75
N ALA A 382 8.19 13.81 1.46
CA ALA A 382 8.08 13.86 2.91
C ALA A 382 8.02 12.45 3.49
N ASP A 383 8.60 12.25 4.68
CA ASP A 383 8.54 10.98 5.39
C ASP A 383 7.19 10.81 6.09
N ILE A 384 6.63 11.90 6.60
CA ILE A 384 5.35 11.94 7.30
C ILE A 384 4.55 13.19 6.91
N GLY A 385 3.27 13.20 7.25
CA GLY A 385 2.42 14.37 7.08
C GLY A 385 1.18 14.35 7.95
N ILE A 386 0.50 15.51 8.05
CA ILE A 386 -0.80 15.61 8.72
C ILE A 386 -1.83 16.11 7.72
N VAL A 387 -2.83 15.29 7.41
CA VAL A 387 -3.76 15.52 6.30
C VAL A 387 -5.19 15.15 6.67
N GLY A 388 -6.19 15.80 6.08
CA GLY A 388 -7.60 15.46 6.29
C GLY A 388 -7.96 14.06 5.79
N LYS A 389 -8.84 13.36 6.53
CA LYS A 389 -9.36 12.04 6.12
C LYS A 389 -10.11 12.08 4.79
N ASP A 390 -10.73 13.22 4.45
CA ASP A 390 -11.36 13.47 3.15
C ASP A 390 -10.37 13.38 1.99
N ILE A 391 -9.18 13.99 2.14
CA ILE A 391 -8.14 13.94 1.12
C ILE A 391 -7.62 12.51 0.95
N LEU A 392 -7.35 11.81 2.06
CA LEU A 392 -6.88 10.41 2.01
C LEU A 392 -7.91 9.47 1.36
N ALA A 393 -9.19 9.62 1.72
CA ALA A 393 -10.25 8.78 1.18
C ALA A 393 -10.53 9.07 -0.30
N GLU A 394 -10.32 10.31 -0.75
CA GLU A 394 -10.48 10.72 -2.15
C GLU A 394 -9.29 10.29 -3.00
N SER A 395 -8.05 10.49 -2.53
CA SER A 395 -6.84 10.19 -3.30
C SER A 395 -6.52 8.69 -3.33
N GLY A 396 -6.87 7.95 -2.27
CA GLY A 396 -6.48 6.54 -2.14
C GLY A 396 -4.97 6.34 -1.96
N ALA A 397 -4.25 7.34 -1.45
CA ALA A 397 -2.80 7.34 -1.31
C ALA A 397 -2.26 6.13 -0.53
N ASP A 398 -1.18 5.53 -1.02
CA ASP A 398 -0.55 4.36 -0.42
C ASP A 398 0.40 4.74 0.73
N VAL A 399 -0.19 5.09 1.88
CA VAL A 399 0.51 5.53 3.09
C VAL A 399 0.04 4.76 4.32
N TYR A 400 0.82 4.77 5.39
CA TYR A 400 0.32 4.38 6.72
C TYR A 400 -0.52 5.52 7.31
N GLU A 401 -1.63 5.20 7.97
CA GLU A 401 -2.50 6.13 8.72
C GLU A 401 -2.40 5.81 10.22
N LEU A 402 -1.41 6.39 10.88
CA LEU A 402 -0.93 5.94 12.19
C LEU A 402 -1.68 6.53 13.39
N LEU A 403 -2.31 7.71 13.23
CA LEU A 403 -3.04 8.39 14.31
C LEU A 403 -4.18 9.26 13.77
N ASP A 404 -5.34 9.19 14.41
CA ASP A 404 -6.39 10.19 14.30
C ASP A 404 -6.13 11.31 15.31
N THR A 405 -5.71 12.48 14.83
CA THR A 405 -5.36 13.61 15.72
C THR A 405 -6.59 14.27 16.35
N GLY A 406 -7.79 13.96 15.84
CA GLY A 406 -9.03 14.60 16.25
C GLY A 406 -9.15 16.08 15.88
N LEU A 407 -8.15 16.67 15.20
CA LEU A 407 -8.16 18.05 14.75
C LEU A 407 -9.03 18.25 13.50
N GLY A 408 -9.55 19.47 13.31
CA GLY A 408 -10.27 19.84 12.10
C GLY A 408 -11.58 19.07 11.87
N ARG A 409 -12.27 18.67 12.94
CA ARG A 409 -13.47 17.83 12.86
C ARG A 409 -14.54 18.43 11.95
N CYS A 410 -14.95 17.66 10.96
CA CYS A 410 -16.10 17.95 10.09
C CYS A 410 -16.75 16.62 9.67
N ARG A 411 -17.74 16.67 8.78
CA ARG A 411 -18.35 15.47 8.20
C ARG A 411 -18.56 15.61 6.71
N MET A 412 -18.42 14.50 5.99
CA MET A 412 -18.88 14.40 4.61
C MET A 412 -20.38 14.23 4.60
N CYS A 413 -21.06 15.05 3.80
CA CYS A 413 -22.50 15.09 3.72
C CYS A 413 -22.99 14.99 2.29
N VAL A 414 -24.18 14.41 2.14
CA VAL A 414 -25.06 14.74 1.01
C VAL A 414 -25.89 15.95 1.43
N ALA A 415 -25.90 17.00 0.62
CA ALA A 415 -26.74 18.17 0.84
C ALA A 415 -27.50 18.55 -0.44
N GLY A 416 -28.66 19.17 -0.29
CA GLY A 416 -29.51 19.56 -1.42
C GLY A 416 -30.61 20.54 -1.00
N PRO A 417 -31.50 20.91 -1.93
CA PRO A 417 -32.62 21.79 -1.67
C PRO A 417 -33.50 21.31 -0.51
N LYS A 418 -34.14 22.24 0.23
CA LYS A 418 -34.96 21.91 1.41
C LYS A 418 -36.14 20.99 1.10
N ASP A 419 -36.67 21.09 -0.11
CA ASP A 419 -37.78 20.32 -0.68
C ASP A 419 -37.31 19.19 -1.60
N PHE A 420 -36.00 18.90 -1.62
CA PHE A 420 -35.45 17.82 -2.43
C PHE A 420 -36.17 16.50 -2.14
N THR A 421 -36.70 15.92 -3.22
CA THR A 421 -37.33 14.61 -3.23
C THR A 421 -36.61 13.77 -4.28
N GLU A 422 -36.14 12.59 -3.88
CA GLU A 422 -35.31 11.77 -4.77
C GLU A 422 -36.14 11.09 -5.85
N ASP A 423 -35.68 11.18 -7.10
CA ASP A 423 -36.23 10.49 -8.26
C ASP A 423 -35.34 9.30 -8.63
N GLN A 424 -35.80 8.08 -8.31
CA GLN A 424 -35.06 6.85 -8.60
C GLN A 424 -35.16 6.40 -10.07
N SER A 425 -35.96 7.05 -10.91
CA SER A 425 -36.16 6.64 -12.32
C SER A 425 -35.01 7.04 -13.25
N ARG A 426 -34.12 7.93 -12.80
CA ARG A 426 -32.96 8.44 -13.54
C ARG A 426 -31.71 8.48 -12.67
N ALA A 427 -30.55 8.61 -13.30
CA ALA A 427 -29.30 8.87 -12.58
C ALA A 427 -29.39 10.17 -11.75
N LEU A 428 -28.88 10.12 -10.52
CA LEU A 428 -28.82 11.27 -9.62
C LEU A 428 -27.62 12.15 -10.03
N ARG A 429 -27.85 13.43 -10.31
CA ARG A 429 -26.76 14.37 -10.63
C ARG A 429 -26.13 14.86 -9.34
N VAL A 430 -24.86 14.51 -9.13
CA VAL A 430 -24.12 14.82 -7.91
C VAL A 430 -22.97 15.77 -8.25
N ALA A 431 -23.03 17.00 -7.75
CA ALA A 431 -21.91 17.92 -7.87
C ALA A 431 -20.96 17.78 -6.67
N THR A 432 -19.66 17.61 -6.95
CA THR A 432 -18.67 17.40 -5.89
C THR A 432 -17.24 17.66 -6.38
N LYS A 433 -16.33 17.94 -5.45
CA LYS A 433 -14.89 17.80 -5.67
C LYS A 433 -14.37 16.41 -5.33
N PHE A 434 -15.15 15.61 -4.61
CA PHE A 434 -14.81 14.30 -4.06
C PHE A 434 -15.46 13.17 -4.88
N GLY A 435 -15.03 13.05 -6.13
CA GLY A 435 -15.62 12.11 -7.08
C GLY A 435 -15.52 10.67 -6.62
N ASN A 436 -14.36 10.24 -6.10
CA ASN A 436 -14.15 8.87 -5.64
C ASN A 436 -14.97 8.53 -4.40
N ILE A 437 -15.06 9.47 -3.45
CA ILE A 437 -15.91 9.30 -2.25
C ILE A 437 -17.38 9.20 -2.63
N ALA A 438 -17.87 10.09 -3.51
CA ALA A 438 -19.26 10.08 -3.97
C ALA A 438 -19.60 8.78 -4.72
N LYS A 439 -18.74 8.32 -5.65
CA LYS A 439 -18.90 7.03 -6.35
C LYS A 439 -19.05 5.89 -5.37
N ARG A 440 -18.13 5.78 -4.39
CA ARG A 440 -18.16 4.71 -3.39
C ARG A 440 -19.41 4.74 -2.53
N TYR A 441 -19.84 5.92 -2.09
CA TYR A 441 -21.01 6.09 -1.23
C TYR A 441 -22.31 5.64 -1.92
N TYR A 442 -22.51 6.01 -3.18
CA TYR A 442 -23.72 5.63 -3.93
C TYR A 442 -23.65 4.22 -4.52
N ALA A 443 -22.47 3.73 -4.89
CA ALA A 443 -22.29 2.34 -5.32
C ALA A 443 -22.68 1.35 -4.21
N ALA A 444 -22.36 1.65 -2.95
CA ALA A 444 -22.76 0.84 -1.79
C ALA A 444 -24.29 0.77 -1.59
N GLN A 445 -25.04 1.70 -2.18
CA GLN A 445 -26.51 1.74 -2.13
C GLN A 445 -27.16 1.20 -3.41
N GLY A 446 -26.36 0.79 -4.41
CA GLY A 446 -26.86 0.42 -5.73
C GLY A 446 -27.49 1.60 -6.49
N ARG A 447 -27.08 2.84 -6.18
CA ARG A 447 -27.65 4.05 -6.79
C ARG A 447 -26.79 4.53 -7.95
N ASP A 448 -27.41 4.65 -9.12
CA ASP A 448 -26.78 5.23 -10.31
C ASP A 448 -26.67 6.76 -10.21
N ILE A 449 -25.50 7.30 -10.57
CA ILE A 449 -25.18 8.72 -10.41
C ILE A 449 -24.41 9.28 -11.62
N ASP A 450 -24.68 10.55 -11.91
CA ASP A 450 -23.88 11.37 -12.82
C ASP A 450 -23.05 12.38 -12.00
N ILE A 451 -21.72 12.25 -12.04
CA ILE A 451 -20.84 13.16 -11.31
C ILE A 451 -20.52 14.40 -12.12
N ILE A 452 -20.74 15.55 -11.49
CA ILE A 452 -20.36 16.87 -12.00
C ILE A 452 -19.20 17.38 -11.15
N GLN A 453 -17.99 17.27 -11.70
CA GLN A 453 -16.77 17.65 -10.98
C GLN A 453 -16.69 19.18 -10.85
N LEU A 454 -16.63 19.68 -9.61
CA LEU A 454 -16.46 21.11 -9.29
C LEU A 454 -15.34 21.29 -8.27
N ASN A 455 -14.59 22.40 -8.35
CA ASN A 455 -13.47 22.67 -7.44
C ASN A 455 -13.78 23.71 -6.35
N GLY A 456 -14.92 24.39 -6.44
CA GLY A 456 -15.34 25.41 -5.47
C GLY A 456 -16.73 25.97 -5.78
N SER A 457 -17.33 26.65 -4.80
CA SER A 457 -18.72 27.16 -4.86
C SER A 457 -19.72 26.05 -5.24
N ILE A 458 -19.57 24.89 -4.60
CA ILE A 458 -20.30 23.67 -4.96
C ILE A 458 -21.79 23.84 -4.65
N GLU A 459 -22.13 24.63 -3.63
CA GLU A 459 -23.50 24.96 -3.21
C GLU A 459 -24.32 25.66 -4.29
N LEU A 460 -23.68 26.32 -5.27
CA LEU A 460 -24.39 26.95 -6.40
C LEU A 460 -24.97 25.92 -7.37
N ALA A 461 -24.41 24.70 -7.41
CA ALA A 461 -24.79 23.72 -8.41
C ALA A 461 -26.28 23.28 -8.30
N PRO A 462 -26.82 22.97 -7.11
CA PRO A 462 -28.25 22.74 -6.97
C PRO A 462 -29.10 23.99 -7.22
N ILE A 463 -28.63 25.17 -6.79
CA ILE A 463 -29.38 26.44 -6.95
C ILE A 463 -29.61 26.76 -8.43
N LEU A 464 -28.60 26.53 -9.27
CA LEU A 464 -28.65 26.81 -10.70
C LEU A 464 -29.19 25.63 -11.52
N GLY A 465 -29.64 24.55 -10.86
CA GLY A 465 -30.17 23.35 -11.52
C GLY A 465 -29.12 22.49 -12.23
N LEU A 466 -27.83 22.74 -11.98
CA LEU A 466 -26.71 21.97 -12.53
C LEU A 466 -26.70 20.55 -11.95
N SER A 467 -26.93 20.41 -10.64
CA SER A 467 -27.01 19.12 -9.95
C SER A 467 -28.29 19.00 -9.12
N ASP A 468 -28.62 17.77 -8.72
CA ASP A 468 -29.74 17.51 -7.81
C ASP A 468 -29.31 17.66 -6.35
N VAL A 469 -28.11 17.16 -6.04
CA VAL A 469 -27.48 17.22 -4.72
C VAL A 469 -26.00 17.54 -4.86
N ILE A 470 -25.36 17.76 -3.72
CA ILE A 470 -23.90 17.88 -3.59
C ILE A 470 -23.37 16.86 -2.58
N VAL A 471 -22.14 16.43 -2.80
CA VAL A 471 -21.35 15.71 -1.80
C VAL A 471 -20.18 16.62 -1.40
N ASP A 472 -20.17 17.12 -0.17
CA ASP A 472 -19.11 18.01 0.31
C ASP A 472 -18.92 17.92 1.83
N ILE A 473 -17.82 18.47 2.31
CA ILE A 473 -17.49 18.55 3.73
C ILE A 473 -18.27 19.69 4.39
N VAL A 474 -18.83 19.41 5.57
CA VAL A 474 -19.60 20.36 6.35
C VAL A 474 -19.03 20.43 7.76
N GLU A 475 -18.78 21.64 8.25
CA GLU A 475 -18.35 21.90 9.63
C GLU A 475 -19.46 22.55 10.48
N THR A 476 -19.94 23.76 10.16
CA THR A 476 -21.07 24.39 10.88
C THR A 476 -22.39 24.29 10.11
N GLY A 477 -22.31 24.10 8.79
CA GLY A 477 -23.45 24.15 7.87
C GLY A 477 -23.96 25.56 7.59
N THR A 478 -23.24 26.61 8.00
CA THR A 478 -23.66 28.00 7.77
C THR A 478 -23.81 28.30 6.27
N THR A 479 -22.81 27.95 5.47
CA THR A 479 -22.81 28.17 4.01
C THR A 479 -23.98 27.49 3.31
N LEU A 480 -24.33 26.26 3.72
CA LEU A 480 -25.50 25.56 3.17
C LEU A 480 -26.80 26.31 3.50
N ARG A 481 -26.97 26.76 4.75
CA ARG A 481 -28.20 27.45 5.18
C ARG A 481 -28.36 28.80 4.49
N GLU A 482 -27.27 29.55 4.31
CA GLU A 482 -27.25 30.83 3.60
C GLU A 482 -27.61 30.69 2.11
N ASN A 483 -27.48 29.48 1.56
CA ASN A 483 -27.78 29.13 0.17
C ASN A 483 -29.04 28.26 0.05
N ASP A 484 -29.91 28.26 1.07
CA ASP A 484 -31.16 27.49 1.10
C ASP A 484 -31.04 25.96 0.91
N LEU A 485 -29.86 25.41 1.20
CA LEU A 485 -29.61 23.98 1.22
C LEU A 485 -29.73 23.41 2.64
N LYS A 486 -30.01 22.11 2.72
CA LYS A 486 -29.97 21.35 3.98
C LYS A 486 -29.09 20.11 3.81
N VAL A 487 -28.49 19.69 4.92
CA VAL A 487 -27.85 18.36 5.01
C VAL A 487 -28.97 17.32 4.95
N LEU A 488 -28.87 16.42 3.96
CA LEU A 488 -29.77 15.29 3.78
C LEU A 488 -29.26 14.07 4.53
N THR A 489 -27.95 13.84 4.49
CA THR A 489 -27.31 12.69 5.14
C THR A 489 -25.88 13.02 5.51
N GLU A 490 -25.45 12.60 6.69
CA GLU A 490 -24.05 12.59 7.11
C GLU A 490 -23.55 11.15 7.06
N PHE A 491 -22.41 10.88 6.42
CA PHE A 491 -21.99 9.49 6.20
C PHE A 491 -20.50 9.20 6.46
N MET A 492 -19.66 10.22 6.61
CA MET A 492 -18.25 10.01 6.93
C MET A 492 -17.74 11.11 7.87
N PRO A 493 -17.41 10.80 9.14
CA PRO A 493 -16.72 11.74 10.00
C PRO A 493 -15.30 12.00 9.46
N ILE A 494 -14.85 13.24 9.54
CA ILE A 494 -13.54 13.67 9.04
C ILE A 494 -12.76 14.36 10.16
N SER A 495 -11.48 14.03 10.22
CA SER A 495 -10.49 14.63 11.10
C SER A 495 -9.13 14.57 10.40
N ALA A 496 -8.16 15.32 10.91
CA ALA A 496 -6.77 15.24 10.45
C ALA A 496 -6.09 13.97 10.96
N ARG A 497 -5.34 13.33 10.07
CA ARG A 497 -4.64 12.08 10.26
C ARG A 497 -3.14 12.29 10.15
N PHE A 498 -2.40 11.71 11.08
CA PHE A 498 -0.95 11.59 10.95
C PHE A 498 -0.64 10.38 10.06
N ILE A 499 0.05 10.64 8.97
CA ILE A 499 0.40 9.62 7.97
C ILE A 499 1.92 9.49 7.81
N ALA A 500 2.36 8.33 7.36
CA ALA A 500 3.76 8.07 7.05
C ALA A 500 3.92 7.37 5.70
N ASN A 501 5.00 7.71 4.97
CA ASN A 501 5.42 6.97 3.80
C ASN A 501 5.83 5.56 4.23
N ARG A 502 5.37 4.53 3.51
CA ARG A 502 5.64 3.14 3.87
C ARG A 502 7.13 2.79 3.88
N ALA A 503 7.89 3.31 2.92
CA ALA A 503 9.33 3.07 2.82
C ALA A 503 10.11 3.88 3.87
N SER A 504 9.84 5.19 4.00
CA SER A 504 10.48 6.01 5.05
C SER A 504 10.21 5.46 6.44
N TYR A 505 9.02 4.90 6.70
CA TYR A 505 8.69 4.25 7.97
C TYR A 505 9.64 3.10 8.32
N GLN A 506 10.22 2.42 7.32
CA GLN A 506 11.16 1.33 7.58
C GLN A 506 12.55 1.82 7.97
N PHE A 507 13.01 2.94 7.40
CA PHE A 507 14.35 3.47 7.62
C PHE A 507 14.42 4.55 8.71
N LYS A 508 13.29 5.21 9.00
CA LYS A 508 13.15 6.27 10.03
C LYS A 508 12.14 5.89 11.12
N HIS A 509 12.02 4.59 11.39
CA HIS A 509 11.02 4.04 12.32
C HIS A 509 11.12 4.68 13.70
N GLN A 510 12.34 4.82 14.24
CA GLN A 510 12.56 5.36 15.58
C GLN A 510 12.12 6.82 15.69
N GLU A 511 12.48 7.66 14.72
CA GLU A 511 12.12 9.07 14.68
C GLU A 511 10.61 9.27 14.53
N ILE A 512 9.97 8.45 13.69
CA ILE A 512 8.53 8.51 13.46
C ILE A 512 7.76 8.04 14.71
N GLU A 513 8.14 6.91 15.31
CA GLU A 513 7.49 6.40 16.53
C GLU A 513 7.71 7.33 17.73
N ALA A 514 8.87 7.97 17.84
CA ALA A 514 9.12 8.95 18.91
C ALA A 514 8.18 10.16 18.81
N LEU A 515 7.98 10.72 17.61
CA LEU A 515 7.02 11.80 17.39
C LEU A 515 5.58 11.31 17.58
N LEU A 516 5.23 10.15 17.03
CA LEU A 516 3.91 9.54 17.16
C LEU A 516 3.53 9.32 18.63
N GLY A 517 4.46 8.82 19.45
CA GLY A 517 4.26 8.62 20.88
C GLY A 517 3.90 9.92 21.61
N ARG A 518 4.64 11.01 21.37
CA ARG A 518 4.31 12.31 21.97
C ARG A 518 2.98 12.89 21.48
N LEU A 519 2.64 12.67 20.21
CA LEU A 519 1.34 13.11 19.69
C LEU A 519 0.20 12.34 20.38
N LYS A 520 0.33 11.03 20.54
CA LYS A 520 -0.66 10.19 21.26
C LYS A 520 -0.88 10.68 22.69
N GLU A 521 0.19 11.01 23.41
CA GLU A 521 0.10 11.55 24.78
C GLU A 521 -0.77 12.81 24.89
N VAL A 522 -0.82 13.65 23.84
CA VAL A 522 -1.59 14.91 23.85
C VAL A 522 -2.98 14.75 23.21
N THR A 523 -3.16 13.80 22.30
CA THR A 523 -4.45 13.60 21.59
C THR A 523 -5.36 12.56 22.24
N GLU A 524 -4.80 11.62 23.01
CA GLU A 524 -5.53 10.56 23.72
C GLU A 524 -5.73 10.86 25.22
N ALA A 525 -5.08 11.92 25.75
CA ALA A 525 -5.36 12.48 27.07
C ALA A 525 -6.63 13.34 27.07
#